data_AF-A0A657Q260-F1
#
_entry.id   AF-A0A657Q260-F1
#
_cell.length_a   1.000
_cell.length_b   1.000
_cell.length_c   1.000
_cell.angle_alpha   90.00
_cell.angle_beta   90.00
_cell.angle_gamma   90.00
#
_symmetry.space_group_name_H-M   'P 1'
#
loop_
_entity.id
_entity.type
_entity.pdbx_description
1 polymer ?
#
loop_
_entity_poly.entity_id
_entity_poly.type
_entity_poly.pdbx_seq_one_letter_code
_entity_poly.pdbx_strand_id
1 'polypeptide(L)'
;MNSNNVWFGYLQAGEKSTPVVRDESIDSGSAKMIYLYNHARGQLLQYSREIVEPKLRELNPGEVDRKELEHSFQAARQAFANTHPLADRLTPKARPQKSRPPAEEEPEFDEEADDDMFLDDEEMD
;
A
#
# COMPACT_ATOMS: atom_id res chain seq x y z
N MET A 1 8.56 1.58 -11.53
CA MET A 1 7.14 1.67 -11.15
C MET A 1 6.56 2.84 -11.91
N ASN A 2 5.67 2.61 -12.88
CA ASN A 2 5.19 3.69 -13.76
C ASN A 2 4.04 4.43 -13.06
N SER A 3 4.35 5.46 -12.28
CA SER A 3 3.39 6.31 -11.55
C SER A 3 2.71 7.36 -12.44
N ASN A 4 2.70 7.16 -13.76
CA ASN A 4 2.58 8.25 -14.72
C ASN A 4 1.15 8.62 -15.14
N ASN A 5 0.11 8.20 -14.42
CA ASN A 5 -1.26 8.58 -14.81
C ASN A 5 -2.26 8.61 -13.64
N VAL A 6 -1.84 9.28 -12.56
CA VAL A 6 -2.72 9.61 -11.44
C VAL A 6 -3.14 11.06 -11.58
N TRP A 7 -4.44 11.31 -11.61
CA TRP A 7 -5.03 12.64 -11.70
C TRP A 7 -5.64 13.03 -10.35
N PHE A 8 -5.31 14.24 -9.89
CA PHE A 8 -5.78 14.79 -8.63
C PHE A 8 -6.84 15.86 -8.90
N GLY A 9 -7.99 15.72 -8.25
CA GLY A 9 -9.10 16.61 -8.47
C GLY A 9 -9.95 16.84 -7.24
N TYR A 10 -11.04 17.53 -7.47
CA TYR A 10 -12.03 17.85 -6.48
C TYR A 10 -13.41 17.54 -7.04
N LEU A 11 -14.19 16.74 -6.32
CA LEU A 11 -15.54 16.37 -6.69
C LEU A 11 -16.50 17.34 -6.01
N GLN A 12 -17.17 18.19 -6.80
CA GLN A 12 -18.13 19.15 -6.28
C GLN A 12 -19.53 18.52 -6.18
N ALA A 13 -19.85 18.02 -4.98
CA ALA A 13 -21.12 17.36 -4.69
C ALA A 13 -21.96 18.15 -3.66
N GLY A 14 -21.91 19.48 -3.73
CA GLY A 14 -22.60 20.38 -2.78
C GLY A 14 -21.96 20.28 -1.39
N GLU A 15 -22.76 19.93 -0.38
CA GLU A 15 -22.29 19.73 1.01
C GLU A 15 -21.27 18.60 1.16
N LYS A 16 -21.23 17.66 0.20
CA LYS A 16 -20.32 16.50 0.21
C LYS A 16 -19.15 16.66 -0.73
N SER A 17 -18.73 17.90 -0.98
CA SER A 17 -17.59 18.15 -1.83
C SER A 17 -16.31 17.63 -1.19
N THR A 18 -15.49 16.93 -1.96
CA THR A 18 -14.32 16.22 -1.42
C THR A 18 -13.20 16.19 -2.45
N PRO A 19 -11.93 16.25 -2.00
CA PRO A 19 -10.82 15.94 -2.87
C PRO A 19 -10.89 14.47 -3.29
N VAL A 20 -10.52 14.23 -4.54
CA VAL A 20 -10.57 12.91 -5.16
C VAL A 20 -9.32 12.63 -5.98
N VAL A 21 -8.99 11.35 -6.12
CA VAL A 21 -7.88 10.89 -6.95
C VAL A 21 -8.39 9.87 -7.94
N ARG A 22 -8.03 10.05 -9.20
CA ARG A 22 -8.30 9.12 -10.29
C ARG A 22 -7.00 8.42 -10.68
N ASP A 23 -7.04 7.11 -10.81
CA ASP A 23 -5.92 6.31 -11.31
C ASP A 23 -6.36 5.63 -12.61
N GLU A 24 -5.67 5.93 -13.70
CA GLU A 24 -6.02 5.39 -15.02
C GLU A 24 -5.58 3.93 -15.22
N SER A 25 -4.82 3.36 -14.29
CA SER A 25 -4.48 1.93 -14.29
C SER A 25 -5.61 1.06 -13.74
N ILE A 26 -6.62 1.66 -13.08
CA ILE A 26 -7.75 0.93 -12.52
C ILE A 26 -8.89 0.93 -13.55
N ASP A 27 -9.06 -0.20 -14.24
CA ASP A 27 -10.17 -0.39 -15.15
C ASP A 27 -11.48 -0.64 -14.39
N SER A 28 -12.56 0.01 -14.82
CA SER A 28 -13.88 -0.10 -14.22
C SER A 28 -14.74 -1.23 -14.80
N GLY A 29 -14.24 -1.94 -15.82
CA GLY A 29 -14.99 -2.93 -16.59
C GLY A 29 -16.10 -2.32 -17.45
N SER A 30 -16.30 -1.00 -17.43
CA SER A 30 -17.40 -0.32 -18.10
C SER A 30 -17.06 1.13 -18.39
N ALA A 31 -17.16 1.55 -19.65
CA ALA A 31 -16.87 2.93 -20.06
C ALA A 31 -17.74 4.01 -19.37
N LYS A 32 -18.88 3.62 -18.79
CA LYS A 32 -19.80 4.49 -18.05
C LYS A 32 -19.45 4.63 -16.57
N MET A 33 -18.54 3.81 -16.05
CA MET A 33 -18.14 3.83 -14.65
C MET A 33 -16.68 4.29 -14.53
N ILE A 34 -16.36 4.93 -13.42
CA ILE A 34 -15.01 5.40 -13.11
C ILE A 34 -14.71 5.11 -11.65
N TYR A 35 -13.51 4.63 -11.37
CA TYR A 35 -13.03 4.51 -10.00
C TYR A 35 -12.38 5.83 -9.56
N LEU A 36 -12.88 6.37 -8.45
CA LEU A 36 -12.32 7.55 -7.82
C LEU A 36 -12.09 7.24 -6.35
N TYR A 37 -10.90 7.58 -5.88
CA TYR A 37 -10.62 7.65 -4.46
C TYR A 37 -11.34 8.86 -3.87
N ASN A 38 -12.13 8.62 -2.82
CA ASN A 38 -12.83 9.64 -2.09
C ASN A 38 -12.09 9.88 -0.77
N HIS A 39 -11.50 11.07 -0.62
CA HIS A 39 -10.74 11.40 0.58
C HIS A 39 -11.62 11.43 1.84
N ALA A 40 -12.83 12.00 1.76
CA ALA A 40 -13.76 12.00 2.89
C ALA A 40 -14.19 10.60 3.36
N ARG A 41 -14.16 9.59 2.48
CA ARG A 41 -14.46 8.18 2.81
C ARG A 41 -13.22 7.31 3.02
N GLY A 42 -12.02 7.82 2.73
CA GLY A 42 -10.77 7.08 2.84
C GLY A 42 -10.67 5.84 1.96
N GLN A 43 -11.41 5.76 0.84
CA GLN A 43 -11.49 4.55 0.02
C GLN A 43 -11.76 4.83 -1.47
N LEU A 44 -11.42 3.86 -2.33
CA LEU A 44 -11.75 3.85 -3.75
C LEU A 44 -13.19 3.40 -3.95
N LEU A 45 -14.01 4.23 -4.60
CA LEU A 45 -15.40 3.90 -4.95
C LEU A 45 -15.62 3.97 -6.46
N GLN A 46 -16.54 3.15 -6.93
CA GLN A 46 -17.05 3.23 -8.30
C GLN A 46 -18.12 4.32 -8.38
N TYR A 47 -17.97 5.22 -9.34
CA TYR A 47 -18.91 6.28 -9.64
C TYR A 47 -19.38 6.18 -11.10
N SER A 48 -20.59 6.67 -11.37
CA SER A 48 -21.08 6.83 -12.74
C SER A 48 -20.43 8.05 -13.37
N ARG A 49 -19.66 7.81 -14.43
CA ARG A 49 -18.89 8.82 -15.18
C ARG A 49 -19.77 10.00 -15.60
N GLU A 50 -20.96 9.74 -16.14
CA GLU A 50 -21.92 10.75 -16.59
C GLU A 50 -22.38 11.74 -15.49
N ILE A 51 -22.37 11.32 -14.22
CA ILE A 51 -22.78 12.16 -13.09
C ILE A 51 -21.58 12.93 -12.52
N VAL A 52 -20.40 12.29 -12.50
CA VAL A 52 -19.22 12.85 -11.83
C VAL A 52 -18.35 13.71 -12.74
N GLU A 53 -18.21 13.39 -14.04
CA GLU A 53 -17.43 14.20 -14.99
C GLU A 53 -17.79 15.68 -14.99
N PRO A 54 -19.07 16.09 -15.09
CA PRO A 54 -19.42 17.51 -15.04
C PRO A 54 -19.20 18.17 -13.67
N LYS A 55 -18.92 17.38 -12.62
CA LYS A 55 -18.68 17.85 -11.24
C LYS A 55 -17.22 17.73 -10.81
N LEU A 56 -16.37 17.16 -11.64
CA LEU A 56 -14.96 16.99 -11.41
C LEU A 56 -14.24 18.25 -11.88
N ARG A 57 -13.46 18.84 -10.97
CA ARG A 57 -12.54 19.94 -11.29
C ARG A 57 -11.12 19.56 -10.89
N GLU A 58 -10.13 20.23 -11.46
CA GLU A 58 -8.75 20.08 -11.02
C GLU A 58 -8.56 20.58 -9.58
N LEU A 59 -7.65 19.94 -8.86
CA LEU A 59 -7.36 20.27 -7.48
C LEU A 59 -6.56 21.58 -7.41
N ASN A 60 -7.12 22.60 -6.74
CA ASN A 60 -6.42 23.86 -6.55
C ASN A 60 -5.32 23.75 -5.47
N PRO A 61 -4.21 24.48 -5.63
CA PRO A 61 -3.18 24.57 -4.60
C PRO A 61 -3.75 25.29 -3.37
N GLY A 62 -3.89 24.57 -2.25
CA GLY A 62 -4.40 25.12 -0.98
C GLY A 62 -5.64 24.41 -0.41
N GLU A 63 -6.30 23.52 -1.15
CA GLU A 63 -7.46 22.77 -0.63
C GLU A 63 -7.06 21.56 0.23
N VAL A 64 -6.03 20.83 -0.21
CA VAL A 64 -5.48 19.66 0.51
C VAL A 64 -4.01 19.50 0.15
N ASP A 65 -3.23 18.97 1.09
CA ASP A 65 -1.84 18.65 0.81
C ASP A 65 -1.75 17.45 -0.16
N ARG A 66 -1.03 17.63 -1.27
CA ARG A 66 -0.92 16.60 -2.30
C ARG A 66 -0.24 15.34 -1.78
N LYS A 67 0.74 15.46 -0.87
CA LYS A 67 1.45 14.30 -0.32
C LYS A 67 0.54 13.51 0.61
N GLU A 68 -0.25 14.20 1.43
CA GLU A 68 -1.25 13.54 2.28
C GLU A 68 -2.30 12.81 1.44
N LEU A 69 -2.78 13.46 0.37
CA LEU A 69 -3.76 12.87 -0.54
C LEU A 69 -3.20 11.65 -1.27
N GLU A 70 -1.95 11.72 -1.75
CA GLU A 70 -1.24 10.60 -2.37
C GLU A 70 -1.02 9.44 -1.40
N HIS A 71 -0.58 9.72 -0.18
CA HIS A 71 -0.37 8.69 0.85
C HIS A 71 -1.69 7.97 1.19
N SER A 72 -2.77 8.74 1.39
CA SER A 72 -4.09 8.20 1.68
C SER A 72 -4.65 7.39 0.51
N PHE A 73 -4.46 7.88 -0.72
CA PHE A 73 -4.79 7.15 -1.95
C PHE A 73 -4.03 5.84 -2.04
N GLN A 74 -2.72 5.83 -1.76
CA GLN A 74 -1.91 4.62 -1.85
C GLN A 74 -2.29 3.57 -0.81
N ALA A 75 -2.66 3.99 0.40
CA ALA A 75 -3.21 3.09 1.42
C ALA A 75 -4.55 2.48 0.95
N ALA A 76 -5.46 3.30 0.43
CA ALA A 76 -6.74 2.84 -0.09
C ALA A 76 -6.59 1.95 -1.33
N ARG A 77 -5.61 2.22 -2.19
CA ARG A 77 -5.29 1.40 -3.36
C ARG A 77 -4.81 0.01 -2.93
N GLN A 78 -3.97 -0.07 -1.90
CA GLN A 78 -3.54 -1.36 -1.33
C GLN A 78 -4.73 -2.12 -0.73
N ALA A 79 -5.60 -1.44 0.02
CA ALA A 79 -6.81 -2.04 0.56
C ALA A 79 -7.76 -2.53 -0.54
N PHE A 80 -7.93 -1.74 -1.61
CA PHE A 80 -8.73 -2.10 -2.78
C PHE A 80 -8.14 -3.30 -3.51
N ALA A 81 -6.83 -3.34 -3.74
CA ALA A 81 -6.15 -4.47 -4.37
C ALA A 81 -6.28 -5.78 -3.57
N ASN A 82 -6.34 -5.69 -2.24
CA ASN A 82 -6.56 -6.85 -1.38
C ASN A 82 -8.02 -7.34 -1.39
N THR A 83 -8.98 -6.43 -1.57
CA THR A 83 -10.43 -6.72 -1.53
C THR A 83 -11.01 -7.08 -2.91
N HIS A 84 -10.45 -6.51 -3.97
CA HIS A 84 -10.66 -6.90 -5.36
C HIS A 84 -9.39 -7.62 -5.84
N PRO A 85 -9.12 -8.85 -5.39
CA PRO A 85 -8.09 -9.64 -6.04
C PRO A 85 -8.51 -9.78 -7.50
N LEU A 86 -7.68 -9.28 -8.41
CA LEU A 86 -7.71 -9.70 -9.80
C LEU A 86 -7.62 -11.23 -9.81
N ALA A 87 -8.78 -11.90 -9.86
CA ALA A 87 -8.87 -13.29 -10.28
C ALA A 87 -8.38 -13.46 -11.74
N ASP A 88 -8.01 -12.36 -12.41
CA ASP A 88 -7.43 -12.31 -13.75
C ASP A 88 -5.94 -11.92 -13.76
N ARG A 89 -5.14 -12.45 -12.83
CA ARG A 89 -3.71 -12.67 -13.08
C ARG A 89 -3.39 -14.14 -12.86
N LEU A 90 -3.85 -14.96 -13.81
CA LEU A 90 -3.18 -16.20 -14.17
C LEU A 90 -1.78 -15.88 -14.73
N THR A 91 -0.89 -15.43 -13.84
CA THR A 91 0.55 -15.62 -13.96
C THR A 91 1.01 -16.17 -12.63
N PRO A 92 1.47 -17.42 -12.54
CA PRO A 92 2.18 -17.90 -11.36
C PRO A 92 3.51 -17.15 -11.29
N LYS A 93 3.53 -15.99 -10.65
CA LYS A 93 4.77 -15.38 -10.16
C LYS A 93 4.87 -15.70 -8.69
N ALA A 94 5.83 -16.57 -8.42
CA ALA A 94 6.25 -17.04 -7.11
C ALA A 94 6.18 -15.94 -6.03
N ARG A 95 5.68 -16.33 -4.86
CA ARG A 95 5.82 -15.59 -3.61
C ARG A 95 7.30 -15.29 -3.38
N PRO A 96 7.76 -14.03 -3.22
CA PRO A 96 8.82 -13.80 -2.28
C PRO A 96 8.17 -13.82 -0.90
N GLN A 97 8.43 -14.89 -0.15
CA GLN A 97 8.12 -14.91 1.28
C GLN A 97 8.82 -13.71 1.91
N LYS A 98 8.02 -12.76 2.40
CA LYS A 98 8.48 -11.73 3.33
C LYS A 98 8.67 -12.40 4.69
N SER A 99 9.79 -13.10 4.86
CA SER A 99 10.27 -13.46 6.19
C SER A 99 11.19 -12.35 6.66
N ARG A 100 10.61 -11.48 7.51
CA ARG A 100 11.22 -10.81 8.68
C ARG A 100 12.50 -9.95 8.49
N PRO A 101 12.66 -8.89 9.30
CA PRO A 101 13.76 -7.94 9.17
C PRO A 101 15.12 -8.61 9.40
N PRO A 102 16.21 -8.09 8.78
CA PRO A 102 17.57 -8.56 9.05
C PRO A 102 17.88 -8.32 10.53
N ALA A 103 18.11 -9.42 11.24
CA ALA A 103 18.77 -9.37 12.52
C ALA A 103 20.19 -8.86 12.28
N GLU A 104 20.53 -7.83 13.02
CA GLU A 104 21.88 -7.37 13.27
C GLU A 104 22.62 -8.55 13.93
N GLU A 105 23.33 -9.35 13.14
CA GLU A 105 24.24 -10.37 13.65
C GLU A 105 25.64 -9.75 13.72
N GLU A 106 25.94 -9.31 14.94
CA GLU A 106 27.24 -9.02 15.52
C GLU A 106 28.20 -10.23 15.37
N PRO A 107 29.53 -10.01 15.44
CA PRO A 107 30.54 -10.80 14.75
C PRO A 107 30.71 -12.25 15.24
N GLU A 108 31.16 -13.09 14.31
CA GLU A 108 31.68 -14.44 14.52
C GLU A 108 32.66 -14.49 15.70
N PHE A 109 32.18 -15.03 16.83
CA PHE A 109 33.01 -15.60 17.88
C PHE A 109 32.62 -17.08 17.98
N ASP A 110 33.34 -17.91 17.22
CA ASP A 110 33.27 -19.36 17.32
C ASP A 110 34.00 -19.74 18.62
N GLU A 111 33.23 -19.87 19.70
CA GLU A 111 33.67 -20.44 20.96
C GLU A 111 34.05 -21.90 20.74
N GLU A 112 35.30 -22.21 21.05
CA GLU A 112 35.83 -23.56 21.21
C GLU A 112 34.87 -24.41 22.05
N ALA A 113 34.24 -25.39 21.41
CA ALA A 113 33.70 -26.56 22.08
C ALA A 113 34.79 -27.63 22.17
N ASP A 114 35.60 -27.57 23.22
CA ASP A 114 36.30 -28.74 23.75
C ASP A 114 35.91 -28.88 25.22
N ASP A 115 34.80 -29.59 25.42
CA ASP A 115 34.26 -29.98 26.71
C ASP A 115 34.81 -31.39 26.99
N ASP A 116 36.05 -31.48 27.48
CA ASP A 116 36.59 -32.73 28.04
C ASP A 116 37.59 -32.46 29.19
N MET A 117 37.15 -32.89 30.38
CA MET A 117 37.93 -33.20 31.59
C MET A 117 38.39 -32.05 32.51
N PHE A 118 37.47 -31.58 33.36
CA PHE A 118 37.82 -31.24 34.75
C PHE A 118 37.14 -32.24 35.70
N LEU A 119 37.82 -33.35 35.93
CA LEU A 119 37.59 -34.21 37.10
C LEU A 119 38.14 -33.46 38.32
N ASP A 120 37.23 -32.84 39.06
CA ASP A 120 37.44 -32.38 40.42
C ASP A 120 37.45 -33.61 41.34
N ASP A 121 38.63 -33.99 41.83
CA ASP A 121 38.79 -34.88 42.97
C ASP A 121 39.82 -34.22 43.91
N GLU A 122 39.33 -33.27 44.69
CA GLU A 122 40.01 -32.69 45.85
C GLU A 122 39.57 -33.46 47.11
N GLU A 123 40.42 -34.38 47.59
CA GLU A 123 40.42 -34.90 48.97
C GLU A 123 41.90 -34.86 49.42
N MET A 124 42.37 -33.80 50.09
CA MET A 124 42.38 -33.52 51.53
C MET A 124 43.23 -34.52 52.38
N ASP A 125 44.29 -33.95 52.98
CA ASP A 125 45.28 -34.47 53.97
C ASP A 125 46.51 -35.27 53.47
#